data_AF-A0A2X0PFX3-F1
#
_entry.id   AF-A0A2X0PFX3-F1
#
_cell.length_a   1.000
_cell.length_b   1.000
_cell.length_c   1.000
_cell.angle_alpha   90.00
_cell.angle_beta   90.00
_cell.angle_gamma   90.00
#
_symmetry.space_group_name_H-M   'P 1'
#
loop_
_entity.id
_entity.type
_entity.pdbx_description
1 polymer ?
#
loop_
_entity_poly.entity_id
_entity_poly.type
_entity_poly.pdbx_seq_one_letter_code
_entity_poly.pdbx_strand_id
1 'polypeptide(L)'
;MPRTNRSRSLAPYAPRPGAAPYHHRAPSIEHQKMAIFPPRQPPPRIKLPPVPVSALPQTVLPTPLSRGLQLGAFAFATGITFYAVLIYDFGEKEHCFMPIRRWFDAQTSGLFTLSDRERAAVDPRVRATPLPGAVERDNMVKPDQRTPIEYFKERENER
;
A
#
# COMPACT_ATOMS: atom_id res chain seq x y z
N MET A 1 -2.13 -33.00 -19.08
CA MET A 1 -2.33 -32.91 -17.62
C MET A 1 -3.83 -32.85 -17.34
N PRO A 2 -4.42 -33.86 -16.66
CA PRO A 2 -5.87 -34.07 -16.59
C PRO A 2 -6.58 -33.27 -15.48
N ARG A 3 -7.84 -32.89 -15.73
CA ARG A 3 -8.76 -32.24 -14.79
C ARG A 3 -9.26 -33.25 -13.74
N THR A 4 -9.09 -32.95 -12.46
CA THR A 4 -9.64 -33.77 -11.37
C THR A 4 -11.05 -33.32 -10.99
N ASN A 5 -11.98 -34.25 -11.18
CA ASN A 5 -13.40 -34.17 -10.88
C ASN A 5 -13.62 -34.40 -9.37
N ARG A 6 -14.18 -33.40 -8.65
CA ARG A 6 -14.56 -33.53 -7.24
C ARG A 6 -16.03 -33.94 -7.14
N SER A 7 -16.26 -35.25 -7.06
CA SER A 7 -17.54 -35.83 -6.69
C SER A 7 -17.90 -35.44 -5.25
N ARG A 8 -18.97 -34.65 -5.07
CA ARG A 8 -19.59 -34.42 -3.76
C ARG A 8 -20.37 -35.69 -3.37
N SER A 9 -19.85 -36.41 -2.39
CA SER A 9 -20.56 -37.49 -1.69
C SER A 9 -21.63 -36.88 -0.78
N LEU A 10 -22.90 -37.17 -1.07
CA LEU A 10 -24.04 -36.91 -0.18
C LEU A 10 -24.16 -38.10 0.77
N ALA A 11 -23.80 -37.92 2.03
CA ALA A 11 -24.10 -38.89 3.08
C ALA A 11 -25.58 -38.76 3.50
N PRO A 12 -26.31 -39.88 3.68
CA PRO A 12 -27.69 -39.86 4.16
C PRO A 12 -27.75 -39.54 5.66
N TYR A 13 -28.68 -38.66 6.03
CA TYR A 13 -28.94 -38.22 7.40
C TYR A 13 -29.62 -39.34 8.19
N ALA A 14 -28.94 -39.92 9.17
CA ALA A 14 -29.55 -40.88 10.11
C ALA A 14 -30.30 -40.10 11.23
N PRO A 15 -31.58 -40.41 11.51
CA PRO A 15 -32.30 -39.81 12.64
C PRO A 15 -31.76 -40.34 13.98
N ARG A 16 -31.62 -39.44 14.97
CA ARG A 16 -31.20 -39.79 16.34
C ARG A 16 -32.27 -40.62 17.06
N PRO A 17 -31.90 -41.70 17.76
CA PRO A 17 -32.82 -42.45 18.62
C PRO A 17 -33.07 -41.66 19.92
N GLY A 18 -34.33 -41.34 20.21
CA GLY A 18 -34.71 -40.66 21.46
C GLY A 18 -35.96 -39.77 21.41
N ALA A 19 -36.65 -39.64 20.27
CA ALA A 19 -37.90 -38.89 20.22
C ALA A 19 -39.05 -39.71 20.83
N ALA A 20 -39.46 -39.35 22.04
CA ALA A 20 -40.61 -39.93 22.72
C ALA A 20 -41.92 -39.65 21.96
N PRO A 21 -42.90 -40.57 21.99
CA PRO A 21 -44.16 -40.40 21.27
C PRO A 21 -45.05 -39.35 21.96
N TYR A 22 -45.33 -38.26 21.25
CA TYR A 22 -46.33 -37.28 21.65
C TYR A 22 -47.74 -37.88 21.46
N HIS A 23 -48.45 -38.11 22.56
CA HIS A 23 -49.88 -38.41 22.52
C HIS A 23 -50.64 -37.16 22.04
N HIS A 24 -51.22 -37.24 20.85
CA HIS A 24 -52.20 -36.26 20.36
C HIS A 24 -53.47 -36.32 21.22
N ARG A 25 -53.64 -35.37 22.14
CA ARG A 25 -54.94 -35.06 22.74
C ARG A 25 -55.54 -33.89 21.98
N ALA A 26 -56.53 -34.18 21.12
CA ALA A 26 -57.29 -33.15 20.42
C ALA A 26 -58.11 -32.32 21.43
N PRO A 27 -58.08 -30.98 21.37
CA PRO A 27 -58.98 -30.16 22.17
C PRO A 27 -60.40 -30.18 21.57
N SER A 28 -61.38 -30.39 22.45
CA SER A 28 -62.82 -30.42 22.18
C SER A 28 -63.31 -29.12 21.52
N ILE A 29 -64.00 -29.27 20.39
CA ILE A 29 -64.64 -28.20 19.61
C ILE A 29 -66.01 -27.91 20.22
N GLU A 30 -66.09 -27.14 21.30
CA GLU A 30 -67.42 -26.72 21.79
C GLU A 30 -67.50 -25.29 22.35
N HIS A 31 -66.37 -24.60 22.50
CA HIS A 31 -66.37 -23.22 23.04
C HIS A 31 -66.15 -22.14 21.97
N GLN A 32 -66.26 -22.49 20.69
CA GLN A 32 -66.10 -21.55 19.58
C GLN A 32 -67.43 -20.83 19.24
N LYS A 33 -68.05 -20.21 20.25
CA LYS A 33 -69.11 -19.24 20.03
C LYS A 33 -68.88 -18.08 20.98
N MET A 34 -68.77 -16.88 20.40
CA MET A 34 -68.68 -15.57 21.06
C MET A 34 -67.28 -15.09 21.46
N ALA A 35 -66.42 -14.85 20.47
CA ALA A 35 -65.40 -13.81 20.58
C ALA A 35 -65.69 -12.74 19.53
N ILE A 36 -66.54 -11.78 19.92
CA ILE A 36 -66.70 -10.50 19.23
C ILE A 36 -65.33 -9.82 19.32
N PHE A 37 -64.59 -9.80 18.21
CA PHE A 37 -63.35 -9.04 18.15
C PHE A 37 -63.69 -7.55 18.29
N PRO A 38 -63.17 -6.84 19.32
CA PRO A 38 -63.37 -5.40 19.40
C PRO A 38 -62.69 -4.73 18.18
N PRO A 39 -63.20 -3.58 17.71
CA PRO A 39 -62.60 -2.87 16.58
C PRO A 39 -61.12 -2.58 16.88
N ARG A 40 -60.26 -2.88 15.89
CA ARG A 40 -58.81 -2.72 15.97
C ARG A 40 -58.47 -1.26 16.25
N GLN A 41 -58.09 -0.94 17.49
CA GLN A 41 -57.65 0.41 17.84
C GLN A 41 -56.39 0.77 17.04
N PRO A 42 -56.31 2.00 16.48
CA PRO A 42 -55.08 2.44 15.82
C PRO A 42 -53.93 2.44 16.85
N PRO A 43 -52.72 2.03 16.45
CA PRO A 43 -51.59 1.99 17.37
C PRO A 43 -51.38 3.38 17.98
N PRO A 44 -51.17 3.48 19.30
CA PRO A 44 -50.96 4.77 19.95
C PRO A 44 -49.76 5.46 19.29
N ARG A 45 -49.94 6.72 18.87
CA ARG A 45 -48.83 7.55 18.37
C ARG A 45 -47.88 7.81 19.54
N ILE A 46 -46.81 7.02 19.62
CA ILE A 46 -45.71 7.20 20.56
C ILE A 46 -45.08 8.55 20.23
N LYS A 47 -45.36 9.56 21.05
CA LYS A 47 -44.62 10.84 21.00
C LYS A 47 -43.25 10.53 21.62
N LEU A 48 -42.23 10.39 20.77
CA LEU A 48 -40.87 10.29 21.29
C LEU A 48 -40.58 11.55 22.11
N PRO A 49 -39.99 11.43 23.30
CA PRO A 49 -39.52 12.60 24.02
C PRO A 49 -38.49 13.32 23.14
N PRO A 50 -38.42 14.67 23.20
CA PRO A 50 -37.39 15.40 22.50
C PRO A 50 -36.03 14.90 23.01
N VAL A 51 -35.31 14.14 22.17
CA VAL A 51 -33.97 13.69 22.50
C VAL A 51 -33.11 14.94 22.63
N PRO A 52 -32.52 15.21 23.81
CA PRO A 52 -31.68 16.37 23.96
C PRO A 52 -30.51 16.23 22.99
N VAL A 53 -30.10 17.34 22.36
CA VAL A 53 -28.96 17.37 21.43
C VAL A 53 -27.65 16.85 22.05
N SER A 54 -27.58 16.79 23.39
CA SER A 54 -26.49 16.18 24.15
C SER A 54 -26.49 14.64 24.17
N ALA A 55 -27.63 14.00 23.89
CA ALA A 55 -27.78 12.55 23.79
C ALA A 55 -27.65 12.03 22.34
N LEU A 56 -27.46 12.93 21.38
CA LEU A 56 -27.02 12.54 20.06
C LEU A 56 -25.57 12.04 20.16
N PRO A 57 -25.17 11.01 19.40
CA PRO A 57 -23.78 10.57 19.36
C PRO A 57 -22.93 11.73 18.82
N GLN A 58 -22.38 12.53 19.74
CA GLN A 58 -21.42 13.54 19.38
C GLN A 58 -20.27 12.82 18.72
N THR A 59 -20.05 13.14 17.45
CA THR A 59 -19.02 12.51 16.63
C THR A 59 -17.69 12.70 17.35
N VAL A 60 -17.19 11.64 17.98
CA VAL A 60 -15.90 11.65 18.66
C VAL A 60 -14.87 11.79 17.56
N LEU A 61 -14.50 13.04 17.28
CA LEU A 61 -13.46 13.33 16.31
C LEU A 61 -12.17 12.67 16.80
N PRO A 62 -11.46 11.92 15.94
CA PRO A 62 -10.24 11.27 16.37
C PRO A 62 -9.24 12.33 16.83
N THR A 63 -8.66 12.08 18.01
CA THR A 63 -7.67 12.97 18.61
C THR A 63 -6.51 13.19 17.63
N PRO A 64 -5.86 14.37 17.64
CA PRO A 64 -4.76 14.65 16.70
C PRO A 64 -3.63 13.63 16.79
N LEU A 65 -3.36 13.10 17.98
CA LEU A 65 -2.40 12.01 18.20
C LEU A 65 -2.84 10.71 17.53
N SER A 66 -4.13 10.35 17.62
CA SER A 66 -4.67 9.17 16.93
C SER A 66 -4.55 9.30 15.42
N ARG A 67 -4.81 10.49 14.85
CA ARG A 67 -4.62 10.77 13.42
C ARG A 67 -3.16 10.65 13.00
N GLY A 68 -2.25 11.20 13.80
CA GLY A 68 -0.80 11.09 13.57
C GLY A 68 -0.34 9.63 13.54
N LEU A 69 -0.79 8.82 14.50
CA LEU A 69 -0.46 7.40 14.57
C LEU A 69 -1.04 6.62 13.38
N GLN A 70 -2.26 6.93 12.95
CA GLN A 70 -2.86 6.31 11.77
C GLN A 70 -2.05 6.60 10.51
N LEU A 71 -1.68 7.87 10.27
CA LEU A 71 -0.85 8.24 9.13
C LEU A 71 0.53 7.59 9.21
N GLY A 72 1.13 7.54 10.40
CA GLY A 72 2.39 6.85 10.64
C GLY A 72 2.31 5.35 10.32
N ALA A 73 1.24 4.68 10.75
CA ALA A 73 1.01 3.26 10.46
C ALA A 73 0.82 3.02 8.95
N PHE A 74 0.08 3.88 8.26
CA PHE A 74 -0.08 3.80 6.80
C PHE A 74 1.24 3.98 6.05
N ALA A 75 2.02 5.00 6.43
CA ALA A 75 3.33 5.25 5.84
C ALA A 75 4.27 4.06 6.10
N PHE A 76 4.29 3.54 7.32
CA PHE A 76 5.11 2.40 7.71
C PHE A 76 4.73 1.12 6.95
N ALA A 77 3.44 0.80 6.85
CA ALA A 77 2.97 -0.36 6.09
C ALA A 77 3.30 -0.25 4.60
N THR A 78 3.15 0.95 4.03
CA THR A 78 3.55 1.23 2.65
C THR A 78 5.06 1.06 2.46
N GLY A 79 5.86 1.58 3.40
CA GLY A 79 7.31 1.45 3.39
C GLY A 79 7.78 0.00 3.48
N ILE A 80 7.17 -0.81 4.37
CA ILE A 80 7.45 -2.26 4.45
C ILE A 80 7.12 -2.94 3.13
N THR A 81 5.97 -2.62 2.53
CA THR A 81 5.55 -3.22 1.26
C THR A 81 6.54 -2.89 0.15
N PHE A 82 6.97 -1.62 0.06
CA PHE A 82 7.97 -1.19 -0.92
C PHE A 82 9.32 -1.88 -0.71
N TYR A 83 9.78 -1.97 0.54
CA TYR A 83 11.00 -2.70 0.91
C TYR A 83 10.90 -4.18 0.51
N ALA A 84 9.78 -4.83 0.82
CA ALA A 84 9.56 -6.23 0.48
C ALA A 84 9.61 -6.48 -1.03
N VAL A 85 9.00 -5.60 -1.83
CA VAL A 85 8.92 -5.78 -3.29
C VAL A 85 10.25 -5.49 -4.00
N LEU A 86 10.96 -4.44 -3.60
CA LEU A 86 12.13 -3.95 -4.35
C LEU A 86 13.47 -4.31 -3.74
N ILE A 87 13.57 -4.43 -2.42
CA ILE A 87 14.86 -4.54 -1.73
C ILE A 87 15.04 -5.95 -1.16
N TYR A 88 14.03 -6.45 -0.45
CA TYR A 88 14.09 -7.75 0.20
C TYR A 88 14.34 -8.87 -0.81
N ASP A 89 15.26 -9.76 -0.48
CA ASP A 89 15.61 -10.91 -1.29
C ASP A 89 14.88 -12.15 -0.75
N PHE A 90 13.94 -12.67 -1.52
CA PHE A 90 13.18 -13.86 -1.17
C PHE A 90 13.95 -15.17 -1.53
N GLY A 91 15.22 -15.09 -1.93
CA GLY A 91 16.12 -16.22 -2.21
C GLY A 91 16.46 -16.42 -3.70
N GLU A 92 17.20 -17.47 -4.04
CA GLU A 92 17.72 -17.65 -5.42
C GLU A 92 16.68 -18.05 -6.49
N LYS A 93 15.41 -18.25 -6.12
CA LYS A 93 14.34 -18.68 -7.04
C LYS A 93 13.60 -17.49 -7.62
N GLU A 94 13.10 -17.58 -8.86
CA GLU A 94 12.26 -16.52 -9.46
C GLU A 94 10.99 -16.26 -8.61
N HIS A 95 10.81 -15.03 -8.13
CA HIS A 95 9.61 -14.60 -7.39
C HIS A 95 8.71 -13.70 -8.24
N CYS A 96 7.45 -13.58 -7.82
CA CYS A 96 6.45 -12.74 -8.48
C CYS A 96 6.82 -11.24 -8.54
N PHE A 97 7.76 -10.78 -7.73
CA PHE A 97 8.21 -9.37 -7.70
C PHE A 97 9.45 -9.10 -8.55
N MET A 98 10.11 -10.13 -9.08
CA MET A 98 11.31 -9.99 -9.92
C MET A 98 11.10 -9.12 -11.17
N PRO A 99 9.97 -9.20 -11.90
CA PRO A 99 9.76 -8.34 -13.06
C PRO A 99 9.74 -6.84 -12.72
N ILE A 100 9.11 -6.49 -11.59
CA ILE A 100 9.01 -5.10 -11.12
C ILE A 100 10.39 -4.61 -10.68
N ARG A 101 11.15 -5.44 -9.96
CA ARG A 101 12.51 -5.11 -9.54
C ARG A 101 13.43 -4.86 -10.73
N ARG A 102 13.42 -5.73 -11.75
CA ARG A 102 14.19 -5.54 -12.99
C ARG A 102 13.80 -4.26 -13.74
N TRP A 103 12.51 -3.94 -13.79
CA TRP A 103 12.04 -2.68 -14.37
C TRP A 103 12.58 -1.48 -13.59
N PHE A 104 12.49 -1.51 -12.26
CA PHE A 104 12.98 -0.44 -11.39
C PHE A 104 14.50 -0.24 -11.50
N ASP A 105 15.27 -1.34 -11.53
CA ASP A 105 16.71 -1.32 -11.75
C ASP A 105 17.05 -0.71 -13.12
N ALA A 106 16.29 -1.04 -14.17
CA ALA A 106 16.47 -0.43 -15.48
C ALA A 106 16.21 1.09 -15.45
N GLN A 107 15.18 1.55 -14.73
CA GLN A 107 14.88 2.98 -14.59
C GLN A 107 15.94 3.73 -13.77
N THR A 108 16.43 3.12 -12.70
CA THR A 108 17.41 3.74 -11.80
C THR A 108 18.84 3.65 -12.32
N SER A 109 19.14 2.69 -13.21
CA SER A 109 20.46 2.54 -13.80
C SER A 109 20.92 3.84 -14.47
N GLY A 110 20.02 4.54 -15.18
CA GLY A 110 20.33 5.82 -15.82
C GLY A 110 20.55 7.00 -14.85
N LEU A 111 20.05 6.94 -13.61
CA LEU A 111 20.18 8.03 -12.63
C LEU A 111 21.57 8.07 -11.99
N PHE A 112 22.22 6.91 -11.86
CA PHE A 112 23.54 6.78 -11.25
C PHE A 112 24.64 6.45 -12.25
N THR A 113 24.31 6.39 -13.55
CA THR A 113 25.30 6.26 -14.63
C THR A 113 25.45 7.57 -15.39
N LEU A 114 26.69 7.92 -15.71
CA LEU A 114 26.99 9.03 -16.63
C LEU A 114 26.21 8.84 -17.93
N SER A 115 25.51 9.88 -18.36
CA SER A 115 24.88 9.94 -19.69
C SER A 115 25.93 9.74 -20.78
N ASP A 116 25.54 9.29 -21.98
CA ASP A 116 26.51 9.03 -23.05
C ASP A 116 27.37 10.26 -23.40
N ARG A 117 26.81 11.46 -23.22
CA ARG A 117 27.54 12.74 -23.37
C ARG A 117 28.57 12.95 -22.27
N GLU A 118 28.22 12.64 -21.02
CA GLU A 118 29.14 12.74 -19.89
C GLU A 118 30.21 11.64 -19.94
N ARG A 119 29.86 10.43 -20.40
CA ARG A 119 30.84 9.37 -20.68
C ARG A 119 31.83 9.81 -21.75
N ALA A 120 31.37 10.44 -22.83
CA ALA A 120 32.25 10.96 -23.86
C ALA A 120 33.17 12.10 -23.36
N ALA A 121 32.70 12.93 -22.43
CA ALA A 121 33.51 13.99 -21.82
C ALA A 121 34.54 13.47 -20.81
N VAL A 122 34.26 12.33 -20.17
CA VAL A 122 35.12 11.69 -19.17
C VAL A 122 36.03 10.62 -19.80
N ASP A 123 35.73 10.15 -21.01
CA ASP A 123 36.55 9.16 -21.72
C ASP A 123 37.96 9.73 -21.99
N PRO A 124 39.01 9.14 -21.38
CA PRO A 124 40.39 9.59 -21.59
C PRO A 124 40.86 9.46 -23.05
N ARG A 125 40.17 8.68 -23.88
CA ARG A 125 40.46 8.56 -25.32
C ARG A 125 40.00 9.78 -26.12
N VAL A 126 38.90 10.42 -25.73
CA VAL A 126 38.36 11.62 -26.40
C VAL A 126 39.22 12.84 -26.11
N ARG A 127 39.87 12.91 -24.94
CA ARG A 127 40.85 13.96 -24.60
C ARG A 127 42.09 13.96 -25.51
N ALA A 128 42.37 12.86 -26.19
CA ALA A 128 43.56 12.71 -27.04
C ALA A 128 43.33 13.07 -28.52
N THR A 129 42.10 13.34 -28.93
CA THR A 129 41.77 13.75 -30.30
C THR A 129 41.40 15.23 -30.33
N PRO A 130 42.28 16.12 -30.82
CA PRO A 130 41.89 17.46 -31.23
C PRO A 130 40.84 17.33 -32.35
N LEU A 131 39.68 17.94 -32.17
CA LEU A 131 38.67 18.02 -33.23
C LEU A 131 39.26 18.68 -34.49
N PRO A 132 39.00 18.13 -35.70
CA PRO A 132 39.41 18.76 -36.95
C PRO A 132 38.54 20.00 -37.18
N GLY A 133 39.04 21.17 -36.78
CA GLY A 133 38.33 22.45 -36.90
C GLY A 133 38.46 23.40 -35.71
N ALA A 134 39.16 23.01 -34.64
CA ALA A 134 39.54 23.96 -33.60
C ALA A 134 40.61 24.90 -34.15
N VAL A 135 40.17 26.03 -34.68
CA VAL A 135 40.99 27.20 -34.96
C VAL A 135 41.83 27.49 -33.71
N GLU A 136 43.15 27.41 -33.89
CA GLU A 136 44.18 27.78 -32.94
C GLU A 136 43.94 29.22 -32.49
N ARG A 137 43.24 29.37 -31.37
CA ARG A 137 43.21 30.64 -30.64
C ARG A 137 44.37 30.60 -29.68
N ASP A 138 45.35 31.45 -29.97
CA ASP A 138 46.59 31.78 -29.25
C ASP A 138 46.44 32.19 -27.75
N ASN A 139 45.32 31.87 -27.10
CA ASN A 139 45.10 32.07 -25.68
C ASN A 139 44.93 30.71 -24.99
N MET A 140 45.98 29.89 -25.06
CA MET A 140 46.08 28.69 -24.24
C MET A 140 46.31 29.10 -22.78
N VAL A 141 45.22 29.29 -22.02
CA VAL A 141 45.28 29.36 -20.56
C VAL A 141 45.78 27.99 -20.09
N LYS A 142 47.07 27.91 -19.77
CA LYS A 142 47.66 26.70 -19.18
C LYS A 142 46.90 26.40 -17.88
N PRO A 143 46.34 25.20 -17.70
CA PRO A 143 45.72 24.83 -16.44
C PRO A 143 46.78 24.95 -15.35
N ASP A 144 46.51 25.78 -14.36
CA ASP A 144 47.41 26.02 -13.24
C ASP A 144 47.66 24.67 -12.53
N GLN A 145 48.90 24.18 -12.62
CA GLN A 145 49.30 22.91 -12.00
C GLN A 145 49.76 23.09 -10.55
N ARG A 146 49.67 24.31 -10.01
CA ARG A 146 50.08 24.58 -8.64
C ARG A 146 49.16 23.87 -7.66
N THR A 147 49.77 23.26 -6.66
CA THR A 147 49.00 22.71 -5.54
C THR A 147 48.37 23.85 -4.75
N PRO A 148 47.21 23.65 -4.10
CA PRO A 148 46.55 24.70 -3.34
C PRO A 148 47.48 25.37 -2.31
N ILE A 149 48.40 24.60 -1.73
CA ILE A 149 49.35 25.09 -0.72
C ILE A 149 50.32 26.13 -1.30
N GLU A 150 50.79 25.95 -2.53
CA GLU A 150 51.72 26.89 -3.18
C GLU A 150 51.05 28.22 -3.52
N TYR A 151 49.77 28.17 -3.93
CA TYR A 151 48.99 29.38 -4.23
C TYR A 151 48.83 30.30 -3.02
N PHE A 152 48.62 29.72 -1.83
CA PHE A 152 48.50 30.50 -0.60
C PHE A 152 49.85 31.05 -0.13
N LYS A 153 50.94 30.30 -0.32
CA LYS A 153 52.29 30.69 0.10
C LYS A 153 52.82 31.90 -0.68
N GLU A 154 52.53 32.01 -1.97
CA GLU A 154 52.91 33.20 -2.77
C GLU A 154 52.09 34.44 -2.38
N ARG A 155 50.77 34.30 -2.15
CA ARG A 155 49.92 35.43 -1.74
C ARG A 155 50.29 36.02 -0.38
N GLU A 156 50.84 35.22 0.52
CA GLU A 156 51.27 35.69 1.84
C GLU A 156 52.61 36.44 1.76
N ASN A 157 53.46 36.11 0.78
CA ASN A 157 54.76 36.74 0.57
C ASN A 157 54.70 38.03 -0.29
N GLU A 158 53.53 38.34 -0.84
CA GLU A 158 53.25 39.52 -1.68
C GLU A 158 52.56 40.67 -0.90
N ARG A 159 52.37 40.50 0.42
CA ARG A 159 51.92 41.53 1.37
C ARG A 159 53.06 42.04 2.22
#